data_AF-A0A518LM02-F1
#
_entry.id   AF-A0A518LM02-F1
#
_cell.length_a   1.000
_cell.length_b   1.000
_cell.length_c   1.000
_cell.angle_alpha   90.00
_cell.angle_beta   90.00
_cell.angle_gamma   90.00
#
_symmetry.space_group_name_H-M   'P 1'
#
loop_
_entity.id
_entity.type
_entity.pdbx_description
1 polymer ?
#
loop_
_entity_poly.entity_id
_entity_poly.type
_entity_poly.pdbx_seq_one_letter_code
_entity_poly.pdbx_strand_id
1 'polypeptide(L)'
;MQIALRASVDAASSIRQYNQSQHGPGEAAPIDWTGAQRRSRAYHWKTNVQSALAWVLETQVPAGLSKLVEGVRGRLAEVLGAALAYHLDQFRAQGRPVSPDEAARALSQGRFAARPFDGCNLWHDIMLAVFLSARDAEAVALFRARFKRDLQIWAGKYACGDAEAAEDFLGDLLLPREKSGPRIDSYKGHAPLVAWLKQVFRTQADRRRLAAGPAAQSFQYSERERGGSLEIADAGAIDPADEYAAKDCRKRLMPMFRDVFSVLTSEENAIVKMSLVDHVPGVKIGQLLGMRDYQVTRVRQSALEKLRSRFLELASTTARLSHEAVKSCVELLLNRRGLMVE
;
A
#
# COMPACT_ATOMS: atom_id res chain seq x y z
N MET A 1 -11.96 25.37 12.11
CA MET A 1 -11.88 24.68 10.80
C MET A 1 -11.17 25.57 9.80
N GLN A 2 -11.75 26.71 9.39
CA GLN A 2 -11.08 27.71 8.54
C GLN A 2 -9.73 28.20 9.09
N ILE A 3 -9.56 28.30 10.42
CA ILE A 3 -8.29 28.74 11.04
C ILE A 3 -7.18 27.68 10.93
N ALA A 4 -7.49 26.39 11.15
CA ALA A 4 -6.51 25.31 11.06
C ALA A 4 -6.10 25.02 9.61
N LEU A 5 -7.06 25.15 8.68
CA LEU A 5 -6.79 25.01 7.25
C LEU A 5 -6.12 26.26 6.65
N ARG A 6 -6.51 27.49 7.04
CA ARG A 6 -5.74 28.71 6.74
C ARG A 6 -4.33 28.63 7.27
N ALA A 7 -4.10 28.20 8.52
CA ALA A 7 -2.74 28.04 9.04
C ALA A 7 -1.89 27.04 8.22
N SER A 8 -2.53 26.05 7.58
CA SER A 8 -1.88 25.10 6.69
C SER A 8 -1.61 25.67 5.29
N VAL A 9 -2.55 26.46 4.76
CA VAL A 9 -2.45 27.16 3.48
C VAL A 9 -1.48 28.34 3.55
N ASP A 10 -1.48 29.11 4.63
CA ASP A 10 -0.57 30.24 4.88
C ASP A 10 0.86 29.76 5.11
N ALA A 11 1.04 28.60 5.75
CA ALA A 11 2.33 27.93 5.81
C ALA A 11 2.81 27.50 4.41
N ALA A 12 1.92 26.93 3.57
CA ALA A 12 2.27 26.55 2.20
C ALA A 12 2.56 27.76 1.29
N SER A 13 1.84 28.87 1.46
CA SER A 13 2.03 30.13 0.73
C SER A 13 3.30 30.86 1.16
N SER A 14 3.62 30.89 2.46
CA SER A 14 4.88 31.44 2.99
C SER A 14 6.09 30.66 2.49
N ILE A 15 5.97 29.34 2.35
CA ILE A 15 7.00 28.48 1.74
C ILE A 15 7.17 28.81 0.24
N ARG A 16 6.08 29.10 -0.47
CA ARG A 16 6.11 29.43 -1.90
C ARG A 16 6.71 30.81 -2.16
N GLN A 17 6.37 31.81 -1.34
CA GLN A 17 6.96 33.16 -1.38
C GLN A 17 8.44 33.17 -0.99
N TYR A 18 8.82 32.41 0.04
CA TYR A 18 10.23 32.24 0.42
C TYR A 18 11.05 31.65 -0.74
N ASN A 19 10.55 30.59 -1.38
CA ASN A 19 11.23 29.97 -2.53
C ASN A 19 11.30 30.90 -3.75
N GLN A 20 10.28 31.72 -3.99
CA GLN A 20 10.30 32.74 -5.06
C GLN A 20 11.31 33.86 -4.77
N SER A 21 11.48 34.25 -3.51
CA SER A 21 12.45 35.27 -3.10
C SER A 21 13.91 34.82 -3.19
N GLN A 22 14.17 33.50 -3.15
CA GLN A 22 15.52 32.92 -3.13
C GLN A 22 16.03 32.48 -4.51
N HIS A 23 15.15 32.22 -5.48
CA HIS A 23 15.56 31.61 -6.76
C HIS A 23 15.17 32.38 -8.02
N GLY A 24 14.46 33.51 -7.90
CA GLY A 24 14.05 34.30 -9.06
C GLY A 24 13.04 33.56 -9.96
N PRO A 25 12.24 34.28 -10.75
CA PRO A 25 11.27 33.67 -11.65
C PRO A 25 11.97 33.22 -12.94
N GLY A 26 12.56 32.02 -12.97
CA GLY A 26 13.14 31.57 -14.25
C GLY A 26 13.75 30.18 -14.34
N GLU A 27 14.38 29.64 -13.30
CA GLU A 27 15.12 28.37 -13.43
C GLU A 27 14.83 27.40 -12.28
N ALA A 28 14.16 26.30 -12.60
CA ALA A 28 13.96 25.19 -11.69
C ALA A 28 15.24 24.32 -11.65
N ALA A 29 16.22 24.72 -10.85
CA ALA A 29 17.33 23.84 -10.48
C ALA A 29 16.82 22.67 -9.59
N PRO A 30 17.39 21.45 -9.72
CA PRO A 30 17.01 20.32 -8.89
C PRO A 30 17.36 20.61 -7.42
N ILE A 31 16.35 20.51 -6.55
CA ILE A 31 16.43 20.97 -5.17
C ILE A 31 17.24 19.98 -4.33
N ASP A 32 18.40 20.42 -3.83
CA ASP A 32 19.15 19.72 -2.78
C ASP A 32 18.68 20.18 -1.39
N TRP A 33 17.91 19.31 -0.73
CA TRP A 33 17.27 19.61 0.55
C TRP A 33 18.21 19.29 1.72
N THR A 34 18.88 20.31 2.25
CA THR A 34 19.71 20.17 3.46
C THR A 34 18.87 19.80 4.70
N GLY A 35 19.50 19.12 5.67
CA GLY A 35 18.83 18.61 6.87
C GLY A 35 18.22 19.67 7.80
N ALA A 36 18.63 20.95 7.69
CA ALA A 36 18.08 22.04 8.50
C ALA A 36 16.67 22.47 8.07
N GLN A 37 16.39 22.48 6.76
CA GLN A 37 15.08 22.85 6.21
C GLN A 37 14.00 21.80 6.51
N ARG A 38 14.37 20.51 6.53
CA ARG A 38 13.46 19.43 6.97
C ARG A 38 13.06 19.57 8.44
N ARG A 39 13.98 20.00 9.31
CA ARG A 39 13.75 20.18 10.75
C ARG A 39 12.87 21.39 11.07
N SER A 40 13.08 22.52 10.39
CA SER A 40 12.25 23.74 10.57
C SER A 40 10.80 23.52 10.15
N ARG A 41 10.56 22.81 9.03
CA ARG A 41 9.21 22.41 8.56
C ARG A 41 8.49 21.50 9.54
N ALA A 42 9.19 20.50 10.10
CA ALA A 42 8.63 19.61 11.10
C ALA A 42 8.28 20.33 12.41
N TYR A 43 9.06 21.37 12.77
CA TYR A 43 8.89 22.13 14.01
C TYR A 43 7.67 23.06 13.97
N HIS A 44 7.54 23.94 12.96
CA HIS A 44 6.39 24.86 12.85
C HIS A 44 5.05 24.15 12.68
N TRP A 45 5.07 22.92 12.16
CA TRP A 45 3.87 22.15 11.91
C TRP A 45 3.40 21.32 13.13
N LYS A 46 4.35 20.82 13.94
CA LYS A 46 4.05 20.11 15.19
C LYS A 46 3.16 20.97 16.10
N THR A 47 3.45 22.27 16.17
CA THR A 47 2.64 23.27 16.88
C THR A 47 1.25 23.44 16.27
N ASN A 48 1.10 23.45 14.94
CA ASN A 48 -0.21 23.66 14.29
C ASN A 48 -1.16 22.45 14.40
N VAL A 49 -0.65 21.22 14.36
CA VAL A 49 -1.48 20.01 14.53
C VAL A 49 -1.86 19.77 15.99
N GLN A 50 -0.95 20.01 16.93
CA GLN A 50 -1.29 19.99 18.34
C GLN A 50 -2.36 21.06 18.66
N SER A 51 -2.23 22.26 18.10
CA SER A 51 -3.26 23.30 18.21
C SER A 51 -4.56 22.94 17.50
N ALA A 52 -4.52 22.24 16.36
CA ALA A 52 -5.73 21.79 15.66
C ALA A 52 -6.45 20.65 16.40
N LEU A 53 -5.71 19.71 16.98
CA LEU A 53 -6.25 18.65 17.84
C LEU A 53 -6.81 19.23 19.14
N ALA A 54 -6.08 20.12 19.81
CA ALA A 54 -6.57 20.85 20.98
C ALA A 54 -7.84 21.64 20.63
N TRP A 55 -7.86 22.36 19.50
CA TRP A 55 -9.04 23.08 19.04
C TRP A 55 -10.23 22.15 18.72
N VAL A 56 -9.99 21.03 18.03
CA VAL A 56 -11.05 20.03 17.71
C VAL A 56 -11.57 19.35 18.98
N LEU A 57 -10.76 19.19 20.02
CA LEU A 57 -11.13 18.50 21.25
C LEU A 57 -11.71 19.42 22.33
N GLU A 58 -11.31 20.69 22.39
CA GLU A 58 -11.58 21.60 23.52
C GLU A 58 -12.54 22.77 23.20
N THR A 59 -12.80 23.10 21.93
CA THR A 59 -13.62 24.28 21.60
C THR A 59 -15.12 23.99 21.60
N GLN A 60 -15.92 24.86 22.21
CA GLN A 60 -17.39 24.85 22.08
C GLN A 60 -17.79 25.15 20.62
N VAL A 61 -18.61 24.29 20.05
CA VAL A 61 -19.05 24.37 18.65
C VAL A 61 -20.42 25.05 18.59
N PRO A 62 -20.64 26.02 17.67
CA PRO A 62 -21.97 26.60 17.44
C PRO A 62 -23.00 25.50 17.15
N ALA A 63 -24.21 25.62 17.69
CA ALA A 63 -25.24 24.57 17.65
C ALA A 63 -25.54 24.03 16.23
N GLY A 64 -25.42 24.87 15.19
CA GLY A 64 -25.62 24.47 13.79
C GLY A 64 -24.51 23.60 13.19
N LEU A 65 -23.31 23.56 13.81
CA LEU A 65 -22.16 22.77 13.36
C LEU A 65 -21.88 21.57 14.28
N SER A 66 -22.61 21.42 15.39
CA SER A 66 -22.36 20.38 16.41
C SER A 66 -22.34 18.98 15.79
N LYS A 67 -23.34 18.61 14.97
CA LYS A 67 -23.43 17.26 14.39
C LYS A 67 -22.27 16.93 13.44
N LEU A 68 -21.83 17.88 12.61
CA LEU A 68 -20.70 17.67 11.70
C LEU A 68 -19.39 17.54 12.49
N VAL A 69 -19.19 18.40 13.49
CA VAL A 69 -17.98 18.36 14.32
C VAL A 69 -17.96 17.11 15.20
N GLU A 70 -19.09 16.69 15.76
CA GLU A 70 -19.23 15.44 16.50
C GLU A 70 -18.95 14.22 15.62
N GLY A 71 -19.47 14.21 14.38
CA GLY A 71 -19.17 13.15 13.41
C GLY A 71 -17.68 13.07 13.06
N VAL A 72 -17.05 14.22 12.77
CA VAL A 72 -15.60 14.30 12.49
C VAL A 72 -14.79 13.89 13.73
N ARG A 73 -15.17 14.34 14.93
CA ARG A 73 -14.48 14.00 16.18
C ARG A 73 -14.58 12.51 16.49
N GLY A 74 -15.78 11.93 16.39
CA GLY A 74 -16.02 10.51 16.61
C GLY A 74 -15.22 9.65 15.63
N ARG A 75 -15.24 10.01 14.35
CA ARG A 75 -14.48 9.32 13.31
C ARG A 75 -12.96 9.45 13.50
N LEU A 76 -12.49 10.65 13.86
CA LEU A 76 -11.08 10.88 14.15
C LEU A 76 -10.60 10.04 15.33
N ALA A 77 -11.38 9.99 16.42
CA ALA A 77 -11.06 9.16 17.58
C ALA A 77 -11.02 7.66 17.22
N GLU A 78 -11.99 7.19 16.42
CA GLU A 78 -12.03 5.81 15.92
C GLU A 78 -10.76 5.45 15.12
N VAL A 79 -10.41 6.26 14.11
CA VAL A 79 -9.28 5.98 13.22
C VAL A 79 -7.95 6.12 13.94
N LEU A 80 -7.79 7.12 14.81
CA LEU A 80 -6.58 7.28 15.61
C LEU A 80 -6.41 6.15 16.61
N GLY A 81 -7.49 5.72 17.27
CA GLY A 81 -7.47 4.59 18.20
C GLY A 81 -7.03 3.30 17.50
N ALA A 82 -7.61 3.01 16.33
CA ALA A 82 -7.25 1.84 15.52
C ALA A 82 -5.78 1.89 15.05
N ALA A 83 -5.34 3.03 14.52
CA ALA A 83 -3.97 3.21 14.06
C ALA A 83 -2.95 3.06 15.20
N LEU A 84 -3.23 3.65 16.37
CA LEU A 84 -2.35 3.57 17.54
C LEU A 84 -2.26 2.14 18.07
N ALA A 85 -3.40 1.46 18.22
CA ALA A 85 -3.45 0.06 18.66
C ALA A 85 -2.65 -0.86 17.72
N TYR A 86 -2.88 -0.73 16.41
CA TYR A 86 -2.15 -1.48 15.40
C TYR A 86 -0.64 -1.27 15.53
N HIS A 87 -0.18 -0.03 15.64
CA HIS A 87 1.25 0.26 15.70
C HIS A 87 1.89 -0.16 17.03
N LEU A 88 1.18 -0.08 18.14
CA LEU A 88 1.64 -0.62 19.43
C LEU A 88 1.87 -2.13 19.35
N ASP A 89 0.94 -2.86 18.73
CA ASP A 89 1.08 -4.30 18.52
C ASP A 89 2.26 -4.63 17.61
N GLN A 90 2.46 -3.86 16.54
CA GLN A 90 3.62 -4.03 15.66
C GLN A 90 4.95 -3.74 16.38
N PHE A 91 5.02 -2.70 17.20
CA PHE A 91 6.20 -2.40 18.02
C PHE A 91 6.48 -3.53 19.02
N ARG A 92 5.44 -4.06 19.67
CA ARG A 92 5.55 -5.21 20.59
C ARG A 92 6.04 -6.46 19.86
N ALA A 93 5.49 -6.77 18.69
CA ALA A 93 5.89 -7.92 17.88
C ALA A 93 7.37 -7.86 17.44
N GLN A 94 7.94 -6.67 17.34
CA GLN A 94 9.35 -6.46 16.99
C GLN A 94 10.29 -6.46 18.21
N GLY A 95 9.80 -6.84 19.40
CA GLY A 95 10.59 -6.80 20.63
C GLY A 95 10.93 -5.38 21.09
N ARG A 96 10.19 -4.38 20.62
CA ARG A 96 10.39 -2.96 20.96
C ARG A 96 9.11 -2.40 21.58
N PRO A 97 8.67 -2.87 22.77
CA PRO A 97 7.50 -2.30 23.41
C PRO A 97 7.76 -0.81 23.66
N VAL A 98 6.84 0.03 23.17
CA VAL A 98 6.86 1.48 23.38
C VAL A 98 5.56 1.88 24.07
N SER A 99 5.59 2.95 24.83
CA SER A 99 4.37 3.55 25.39
C SER A 99 3.47 4.11 24.28
N PRO A 100 2.15 4.27 24.54
CA PRO A 100 1.24 4.96 23.62
C PRO A 100 1.76 6.34 23.17
N ASP A 101 2.33 7.14 24.09
CA ASP A 101 2.86 8.46 23.80
C ASP A 101 4.11 8.44 22.90
N GLU A 102 4.94 7.41 23.04
CA GLU A 102 6.10 7.21 22.18
C GLU A 102 5.69 6.74 20.79
N ALA A 103 4.72 5.83 20.69
CA ALA A 103 4.15 5.40 19.42
C ALA A 103 3.51 6.58 18.68
N ALA A 104 2.69 7.39 19.37
CA ALA A 104 2.07 8.57 18.79
C ALA A 104 3.11 9.57 18.24
N ARG A 105 4.17 9.86 19.02
CA ARG A 105 5.29 10.72 18.60
C ARG A 105 6.10 10.12 17.43
N ALA A 106 6.27 8.80 17.40
CA ALA A 106 6.95 8.13 16.29
C ALA A 106 6.14 8.27 14.99
N LEU A 107 4.83 7.99 15.05
CA LEU A 107 3.92 8.08 13.91
C LEU A 107 3.81 9.51 13.38
N SER A 108 3.82 10.53 14.25
CA SER A 108 3.80 11.95 13.84
C SER A 108 5.09 12.38 13.11
N GLN A 109 6.14 11.59 13.21
CA GLN A 109 7.42 11.80 12.54
C GLN A 109 7.62 10.87 11.34
N GLY A 110 6.58 10.12 10.95
CA GLY A 110 6.68 9.11 9.89
C GLY A 110 7.53 7.90 10.26
N ARG A 111 7.77 7.68 11.57
CA ARG A 111 8.50 6.52 12.09
C ARG A 111 7.52 5.41 12.42
N PHE A 112 7.40 4.46 11.51
CA PHE A 112 6.55 3.28 11.66
C PHE A 112 7.31 2.11 12.29
N ALA A 113 6.59 1.18 12.92
CA ALA A 113 7.18 -0.06 13.41
C ALA A 113 7.77 -0.88 12.24
N ALA A 114 7.05 -1.07 11.13
CA ALA A 114 7.60 -1.68 9.92
C ALA A 114 8.35 -0.64 9.04
N ARG A 115 9.59 -0.95 8.61
CA ARG A 115 10.44 -0.08 7.74
C ARG A 115 10.09 -0.18 6.24
N PRO A 116 10.26 0.90 5.44
CA PRO A 116 9.85 2.27 5.69
C PRO A 116 8.93 2.82 4.58
N PHE A 117 8.03 3.73 4.95
CA PHE A 117 7.48 4.73 4.04
C PHE A 117 8.11 6.07 4.40
N ASP A 118 9.36 6.28 3.99
CA ASP A 118 10.09 7.50 4.33
C ASP A 118 9.37 8.75 3.80
N GLY A 119 9.25 9.76 4.65
CA GLY A 119 8.68 11.06 4.29
C GLY A 119 7.16 11.18 4.35
N CYS A 120 6.42 10.13 4.75
CA CYS A 120 4.97 10.19 4.93
C CYS A 120 4.60 10.48 6.39
N ASN A 121 3.71 11.44 6.62
CA ASN A 121 3.17 11.73 7.95
C ASN A 121 1.79 11.08 8.09
N LEU A 122 1.70 10.01 8.89
CA LEU A 122 0.45 9.26 9.05
C LEU A 122 -0.68 10.12 9.61
N TRP A 123 -0.36 11.10 10.46
CA TRP A 123 -1.37 12.01 11.00
C TRP A 123 -1.98 12.89 9.92
N HIS A 124 -1.18 13.35 8.95
CA HIS A 124 -1.71 14.07 7.79
C HIS A 124 -2.67 13.21 6.98
N ASP A 125 -2.30 11.96 6.80
CA ASP A 125 -3.04 10.99 6.01
C ASP A 125 -4.37 10.63 6.68
N ILE A 126 -4.37 10.42 8.00
CA ILE A 126 -5.58 10.21 8.80
C ILE A 126 -6.48 11.45 8.78
N MET A 127 -5.94 12.63 9.04
CA MET A 127 -6.73 13.87 9.03
C MET A 127 -7.36 14.12 7.66
N LEU A 128 -6.58 13.99 6.59
CA LEU A 128 -7.08 14.13 5.23
C LEU A 128 -8.20 13.12 4.94
N ALA A 129 -8.03 11.84 5.30
CA ALA A 129 -9.05 10.82 5.10
C ALA A 129 -10.35 11.11 5.88
N VAL A 130 -10.25 11.57 7.13
CA VAL A 130 -11.43 11.94 7.94
C VAL A 130 -12.17 13.12 7.31
N PHE A 131 -11.48 14.16 6.87
CA PHE A 131 -12.12 15.30 6.20
C PHE A 131 -12.70 14.96 4.83
N LEU A 132 -12.06 14.05 4.08
CA LEU A 132 -12.62 13.49 2.84
C LEU A 132 -13.90 12.69 3.11
N SER A 133 -13.95 11.93 4.20
CA SER A 133 -15.16 11.19 4.64
C SER A 133 -16.31 12.15 4.93
N ALA A 134 -15.99 13.32 5.51
CA ALA A 134 -16.94 14.41 5.77
C ALA A 134 -17.28 15.25 4.52
N ARG A 135 -16.71 14.93 3.35
CA ARG A 135 -16.88 15.65 2.08
C ARG A 135 -16.49 17.14 2.14
N ASP A 136 -15.48 17.45 2.94
CA ASP A 136 -14.94 18.81 3.00
C ASP A 136 -14.31 19.21 1.65
N ALA A 137 -14.78 20.32 1.06
CA ALA A 137 -14.37 20.74 -0.27
C ALA A 137 -12.86 21.10 -0.35
N GLU A 138 -12.30 21.67 0.72
CA GLU A 138 -10.89 22.02 0.78
C GLU A 138 -10.02 20.77 0.89
N ALA A 139 -10.46 19.77 1.65
CA ALA A 139 -9.81 18.45 1.73
C ALA A 139 -9.81 17.74 0.38
N VAL A 140 -10.91 17.81 -0.39
CA VAL A 140 -10.97 17.27 -1.76
C VAL A 140 -9.98 18.00 -2.68
N ALA A 141 -9.90 19.33 -2.62
CA ALA A 141 -8.94 20.11 -3.40
C ALA A 141 -7.48 19.76 -3.04
N LEU A 142 -7.19 19.64 -1.74
CA LEU A 142 -5.87 19.25 -1.24
C LEU A 142 -5.50 17.82 -1.66
N PHE A 143 -6.45 16.88 -1.58
CA PHE A 143 -6.27 15.51 -2.03
C PHE A 143 -5.93 15.47 -3.52
N ARG A 144 -6.72 16.15 -4.36
CA ARG A 144 -6.47 16.25 -5.80
C ARG A 144 -5.10 16.84 -6.07
N ALA A 145 -4.73 17.96 -5.42
CA ALA A 145 -3.42 18.57 -5.59
C ALA A 145 -2.26 17.64 -5.20
N ARG A 146 -2.42 16.86 -4.12
CA ARG A 146 -1.39 15.97 -3.60
C ARG A 146 -1.22 14.71 -4.46
N PHE A 147 -2.31 14.08 -4.89
CA PHE A 147 -2.29 12.75 -5.50
C PHE A 147 -2.55 12.74 -7.01
N LYS A 148 -2.82 13.89 -7.66
CA LYS A 148 -3.11 13.96 -9.11
C LYS A 148 -2.10 13.18 -9.95
N ARG A 149 -0.80 13.41 -9.72
CA ARG A 149 0.27 12.75 -10.49
C ARG A 149 0.28 11.24 -10.24
N ASP A 150 0.12 10.82 -8.99
CA ASP A 150 0.11 9.39 -8.64
C ASP A 150 -1.10 8.67 -9.27
N LEU A 151 -2.28 9.29 -9.18
CA LEU A 151 -3.51 8.77 -9.80
C LEU A 151 -3.37 8.65 -11.33
N GLN A 152 -2.75 9.63 -11.99
CA GLN A 152 -2.47 9.56 -13.43
C GLN A 152 -1.51 8.42 -13.77
N ILE A 153 -0.44 8.24 -12.97
CA ILE A 153 0.50 7.13 -13.14
C ILE A 153 -0.21 5.79 -12.95
N TRP A 154 -1.08 5.67 -11.95
CA TRP A 154 -1.83 4.45 -11.67
C TRP A 154 -2.90 4.17 -12.71
N ALA A 155 -3.59 5.19 -13.23
CA ALA A 155 -4.53 5.05 -14.35
C ALA A 155 -3.81 4.50 -15.59
N GLY A 156 -2.68 5.11 -15.97
CA GLY A 156 -1.87 4.61 -17.09
C GLY A 156 -1.34 3.18 -16.87
N LYS A 157 -1.01 2.82 -15.62
CA LYS A 157 -0.45 1.52 -15.28
C LYS A 157 -1.48 0.40 -15.14
N TYR A 158 -2.62 0.68 -14.51
CA TYR A 158 -3.59 -0.34 -14.09
C TYR A 158 -4.88 -0.32 -14.92
N ALA A 159 -5.22 0.82 -15.53
CA ALA A 159 -6.46 0.99 -16.29
C ALA A 159 -6.24 1.02 -17.82
N CYS A 160 -5.15 0.41 -18.31
CA CYS A 160 -4.87 0.25 -19.75
C CYS A 160 -4.93 1.55 -20.58
N GLY A 161 -4.60 2.70 -19.96
CA GLY A 161 -4.63 4.00 -20.64
C GLY A 161 -5.99 4.67 -20.70
N ASP A 162 -6.98 4.17 -19.96
CA ASP A 162 -8.25 4.87 -19.72
C ASP A 162 -7.98 6.23 -19.07
N ALA A 163 -8.27 7.30 -19.82
CA ALA A 163 -8.06 8.68 -19.41
C ALA A 163 -9.03 9.11 -18.29
N GLU A 164 -10.17 8.43 -18.16
CA GLU A 164 -11.22 8.74 -17.20
C GLU A 164 -11.07 7.95 -15.89
N ALA A 165 -10.28 6.86 -15.90
CA ALA A 165 -10.07 5.99 -14.74
C ALA A 165 -9.65 6.73 -13.46
N ALA A 166 -8.88 7.83 -13.58
CA ALA A 166 -8.49 8.63 -12.44
C ALA A 166 -9.67 9.41 -11.82
N GLU A 167 -10.57 9.96 -12.64
CA GLU A 167 -11.75 10.69 -12.17
C GLU A 167 -12.84 9.73 -11.69
N ASP A 168 -13.00 8.59 -12.35
CA ASP A 168 -13.93 7.57 -11.86
C ASP A 168 -13.48 6.98 -10.51
N PHE A 169 -12.17 6.74 -10.34
CA PHE A 169 -11.62 6.33 -9.06
C PHE A 169 -11.94 7.36 -7.96
N LEU A 170 -11.84 8.65 -8.28
CA LEU A 170 -12.19 9.73 -7.35
C LEU A 170 -13.67 9.71 -6.99
N GLY A 171 -14.54 9.42 -7.96
CA GLY A 171 -15.97 9.19 -7.74
C GLY A 171 -16.20 8.04 -6.76
N ASP A 172 -15.62 6.86 -7.04
CA ASP A 172 -15.76 5.67 -6.19
C ASP A 172 -15.16 5.85 -4.78
N LEU A 173 -14.13 6.70 -4.66
CA LEU A 173 -13.47 6.99 -3.41
C LEU A 173 -14.33 7.87 -2.49
N LEU A 174 -15.00 8.87 -3.05
CA LEU A 174 -15.63 9.97 -2.31
C LEU A 174 -17.15 9.92 -2.29
N LEU A 175 -17.78 9.23 -3.25
CA LEU A 175 -19.24 9.12 -3.32
C LEU A 175 -19.74 7.87 -2.57
N PRO A 176 -20.94 7.94 -1.95
CA PRO A 176 -21.59 6.76 -1.40
C PRO A 176 -21.83 5.69 -2.46
N ARG A 177 -21.76 4.44 -2.03
CA ARG A 177 -22.13 3.28 -2.83
C ARG A 177 -23.51 2.81 -2.41
N GLU A 178 -24.18 2.08 -3.29
CA GLU A 178 -25.59 1.68 -3.15
C GLU A 178 -25.95 1.02 -1.80
N LYS A 179 -25.00 0.32 -1.17
CA LYS A 179 -25.19 -0.39 0.11
C LYS A 179 -24.14 -0.04 1.18
N SER A 180 -23.32 0.98 0.96
CA SER A 180 -22.22 1.32 1.87
C SER A 180 -21.74 2.77 1.71
N GLY A 181 -21.12 3.33 2.74
CA GLY A 181 -20.47 4.63 2.66
C GLY A 181 -19.36 4.73 1.59
N PRO A 182 -18.84 5.95 1.36
CA PRO A 182 -17.71 6.18 0.46
C PRO A 182 -16.51 5.32 0.86
N ARG A 183 -15.68 4.95 -0.11
CA ARG A 183 -14.60 3.99 0.15
C ARG A 183 -13.53 4.55 1.09
N ILE A 184 -13.35 5.87 1.15
CA ILE A 184 -12.45 6.51 2.12
C ILE A 184 -12.81 6.18 3.59
N ASP A 185 -14.06 5.82 3.89
CA ASP A 185 -14.51 5.38 5.21
C ASP A 185 -13.92 4.03 5.64
N SER A 186 -13.25 3.29 4.76
CA SER A 186 -12.55 2.06 5.15
C SER A 186 -11.07 2.29 5.51
N TYR A 187 -10.55 3.52 5.35
CA TYR A 187 -9.19 3.83 5.76
C TYR A 187 -9.07 3.89 7.30
N LYS A 188 -8.20 3.05 7.86
CA LYS A 188 -7.97 2.90 9.31
C LYS A 188 -6.59 3.38 9.78
N GLY A 189 -5.78 3.98 8.91
CA GLY A 189 -4.46 4.48 9.31
C GLY A 189 -3.42 3.40 9.60
N HIS A 190 -3.62 2.14 9.17
CA HIS A 190 -2.61 1.08 9.34
C HIS A 190 -1.38 1.25 8.42
N ALA A 191 -1.53 2.05 7.36
CA ALA A 191 -0.50 2.37 6.39
C ALA A 191 -0.67 3.83 5.90
N PRO A 192 0.35 4.45 5.29
CA PRO A 192 0.20 5.75 4.65
C PRO A 192 -0.91 5.73 3.61
N LEU A 193 -1.60 6.86 3.47
CA LEU A 193 -2.75 7.00 2.59
C LEU A 193 -2.35 6.70 1.14
N VAL A 194 -1.16 7.09 0.69
CA VAL A 194 -0.66 6.78 -0.66
C VAL A 194 -0.60 5.27 -0.95
N ALA A 195 -0.14 4.49 0.03
CA ALA A 195 0.00 3.03 -0.12
C ALA A 195 -1.38 2.36 -0.15
N TRP A 196 -2.27 2.81 0.74
CA TRP A 196 -3.65 2.36 0.78
C TRP A 196 -4.40 2.72 -0.52
N LEU A 197 -4.27 3.96 -1.01
CA LEU A 197 -4.90 4.42 -2.25
C LEU A 197 -4.44 3.61 -3.45
N LYS A 198 -3.13 3.36 -3.56
CA LYS A 198 -2.59 2.53 -4.65
C LYS A 198 -3.21 1.14 -4.66
N GLN A 199 -3.34 0.52 -3.50
CA GLN A 199 -3.98 -0.79 -3.37
C GLN A 199 -5.46 -0.72 -3.77
N VAL A 200 -6.20 0.28 -3.29
CA VAL A 200 -7.62 0.46 -3.62
C VAL A 200 -7.80 0.70 -5.13
N PHE A 201 -6.94 1.54 -5.73
CA PHE A 201 -6.98 1.85 -7.16
C PHE A 201 -6.78 0.60 -8.00
N ARG A 202 -5.72 -0.15 -7.69
CA ARG A 202 -5.42 -1.42 -8.35
C ARG A 202 -6.60 -2.37 -8.27
N THR A 203 -7.13 -2.64 -7.05
CA THR A 203 -8.26 -3.55 -6.88
C THR A 203 -9.51 -3.09 -7.63
N GLN A 204 -9.74 -1.78 -7.80
CA GLN A 204 -10.85 -1.28 -8.60
C GLN A 204 -10.61 -1.48 -10.10
N ALA A 205 -9.41 -1.19 -10.60
CA ALA A 205 -9.04 -1.42 -11.99
C ALA A 205 -9.15 -2.91 -12.35
N ASP A 206 -8.65 -3.79 -11.49
CA ASP A 206 -8.72 -5.24 -11.66
C ASP A 206 -10.18 -5.73 -11.71
N ARG A 207 -11.06 -5.21 -10.84
CA ARG A 207 -12.51 -5.51 -10.88
C ARG A 207 -13.20 -5.05 -12.16
N ARG A 208 -12.87 -3.85 -12.67
CA ARG A 208 -13.43 -3.35 -13.94
C ARG A 208 -12.99 -4.21 -15.11
N ARG A 209 -11.72 -4.64 -15.12
CA ARG A 209 -11.18 -5.54 -16.14
C ARG A 209 -11.90 -6.90 -16.14
N LEU A 210 -12.21 -7.45 -14.97
CA LEU A 210 -12.96 -8.70 -14.84
C LEU A 210 -14.43 -8.52 -15.29
N ALA A 211 -15.06 -7.39 -14.96
CA ALA A 211 -16.44 -7.11 -15.35
C ALA A 211 -16.62 -6.86 -16.87
N ALA A 212 -15.59 -6.37 -17.56
CA ALA A 212 -15.63 -6.13 -19.01
C ALA A 212 -15.60 -7.41 -19.86
N GLY A 213 -15.36 -8.59 -19.25
CA GLY A 213 -15.35 -9.89 -19.92
C GLY A 213 -14.19 -10.09 -20.92
N PRO A 214 -14.06 -11.30 -21.51
CA PRO A 214 -12.95 -11.66 -22.39
C PRO A 214 -12.92 -10.88 -23.72
N ALA A 215 -14.08 -10.37 -24.18
CA ALA A 215 -14.24 -9.76 -25.48
C ALA A 215 -13.58 -8.37 -25.61
N ALA A 216 -13.37 -7.65 -24.51
CA ALA A 216 -12.65 -6.37 -24.51
C ALA A 216 -11.13 -6.55 -24.38
N GLN A 217 -10.64 -7.76 -24.09
CA GLN A 217 -9.23 -8.04 -23.77
C GLN A 217 -8.39 -8.43 -24.99
N SER A 218 -9.01 -8.68 -26.15
CA SER A 218 -8.32 -9.16 -27.37
C SER A 218 -7.64 -8.05 -28.19
N PHE A 219 -7.88 -6.77 -27.91
CA PHE A 219 -7.41 -5.67 -28.76
C PHE A 219 -6.19 -4.89 -28.24
N GLN A 220 -5.68 -5.17 -27.04
CA GLN A 220 -4.62 -4.34 -26.43
C GLN A 220 -3.45 -5.12 -25.81
N TYR A 221 -3.39 -6.44 -26.01
CA TYR A 221 -2.44 -7.32 -25.30
C TYR A 221 -1.15 -7.66 -26.06
N SER A 222 -0.76 -6.87 -27.08
CA SER A 222 0.56 -6.98 -27.69
C SER A 222 1.42 -5.77 -27.32
N GLU A 223 2.62 -6.04 -26.81
CA GLU A 223 3.71 -5.07 -26.60
C GLU A 223 3.68 -4.23 -25.31
N ARG A 224 3.92 -4.87 -24.16
CA ARG A 224 5.02 -4.49 -23.23
C ARG A 224 4.97 -5.31 -21.95
N GLU A 225 5.95 -6.21 -21.82
CA GLU A 225 6.68 -6.45 -20.57
C GLU A 225 5.87 -7.01 -19.38
N ARG A 226 5.84 -8.34 -19.19
CA ARG A 226 6.69 -9.07 -18.21
C ARG A 226 7.01 -8.28 -16.93
N GLY A 227 6.25 -8.54 -15.86
CA GLY A 227 6.61 -8.12 -14.49
C GLY A 227 5.46 -8.26 -13.49
N GLY A 228 5.23 -9.47 -12.97
CA GLY A 228 4.14 -9.77 -12.03
C GLY A 228 4.33 -9.17 -10.62
N SER A 229 3.21 -9.02 -9.88
CA SER A 229 3.12 -9.22 -8.42
C SER A 229 1.71 -8.95 -7.84
N LEU A 230 1.09 -10.00 -7.29
CA LEU A 230 0.27 -10.13 -6.06
C LEU A 230 -0.98 -9.25 -5.83
N GLU A 231 -2.16 -9.88 -5.91
CA GLU A 231 -3.43 -9.49 -5.27
C GLU A 231 -3.76 -10.49 -4.14
N ILE A 232 -4.14 -10.02 -2.94
CA ILE A 232 -4.76 -10.83 -1.88
C ILE A 232 -6.27 -10.75 -2.06
N ALA A 233 -6.90 -11.88 -2.40
CA ALA A 233 -8.35 -12.04 -2.54
C ALA A 233 -9.05 -11.93 -1.18
N ASP A 234 -10.13 -11.14 -1.12
CA ASP A 234 -11.08 -11.15 -0.01
C ASP A 234 -12.15 -12.20 -0.31
N ALA A 235 -12.40 -13.07 0.66
CA ALA A 235 -13.08 -14.36 0.50
C ALA A 235 -14.57 -14.19 0.15
N GLY A 236 -14.90 -14.32 -1.14
CA GLY A 236 -16.23 -14.76 -1.56
C GLY A 236 -16.47 -16.20 -1.11
N ALA A 237 -17.73 -16.57 -0.86
CA ALA A 237 -18.12 -17.92 -0.43
C ALA A 237 -17.45 -18.97 -1.33
N ILE A 238 -16.50 -19.73 -0.75
CA ILE A 238 -15.74 -20.74 -1.45
C ILE A 238 -16.73 -21.82 -1.88
N ASP A 239 -16.80 -22.10 -3.19
CA ASP A 239 -17.54 -23.25 -3.69
C ASP A 239 -17.02 -24.51 -2.97
N PRO A 240 -17.87 -25.29 -2.27
CA PRO A 240 -17.45 -26.52 -1.60
C PRO A 240 -16.69 -27.49 -2.52
N ALA A 241 -16.97 -27.47 -3.83
CA ALA A 241 -16.25 -28.26 -4.83
C ALA A 241 -14.79 -27.78 -4.99
N ASP A 242 -14.56 -26.47 -5.04
CA ASP A 242 -13.23 -25.86 -5.10
C ASP A 242 -12.44 -26.09 -3.80
N GLU A 243 -13.13 -26.10 -2.65
CA GLU A 243 -12.51 -26.44 -1.38
C GLU A 243 -11.98 -27.88 -1.37
N TYR A 244 -12.75 -28.83 -1.91
CA TYR A 244 -12.36 -30.22 -2.00
C TYR A 244 -11.20 -30.42 -2.99
N ALA A 245 -11.29 -29.81 -4.18
CA ALA A 245 -10.22 -29.83 -5.18
C ALA A 245 -8.91 -29.23 -4.65
N ALA A 246 -8.99 -28.12 -3.90
CA ALA A 246 -7.83 -27.50 -3.27
C ALA A 246 -7.17 -28.40 -2.22
N LYS A 247 -7.97 -29.13 -1.43
CA LYS A 247 -7.45 -30.08 -0.44
C LYS A 247 -6.73 -31.24 -1.14
N ASP A 248 -7.29 -31.76 -2.23
CA ASP A 248 -6.66 -32.83 -3.00
C ASP A 248 -5.35 -32.36 -3.68
N CYS A 249 -5.36 -31.19 -4.33
CA CYS A 249 -4.17 -30.57 -4.89
C CYS A 249 -3.10 -30.32 -3.82
N ARG A 250 -3.47 -29.82 -2.63
CA ARG A 250 -2.51 -29.63 -1.52
C ARG A 250 -1.91 -30.96 -1.08
N LYS A 251 -2.72 -32.01 -0.93
CA LYS A 251 -2.26 -33.34 -0.51
C LYS A 251 -1.28 -33.94 -1.51
N ARG A 252 -1.53 -33.76 -2.81
CA ARG A 252 -0.65 -34.23 -3.89
C ARG A 252 0.63 -33.41 -3.99
N LEU A 253 0.54 -32.08 -3.92
CA LEU A 253 1.67 -31.19 -4.17
C LEU A 253 2.60 -30.96 -2.96
N MET A 254 2.10 -31.01 -1.72
CA MET A 254 2.92 -30.66 -0.54
C MET A 254 4.15 -31.52 -0.29
N PRO A 255 4.10 -32.85 -0.46
CA PRO A 255 5.30 -33.68 -0.31
C PRO A 255 6.42 -33.21 -1.24
N MET A 256 6.08 -32.81 -2.46
CA MET A 256 7.05 -32.37 -3.46
C MET A 256 7.71 -31.04 -3.08
N PHE A 257 6.96 -30.09 -2.50
CA PHE A 257 7.55 -28.82 -2.06
C PHE A 257 8.65 -28.98 -1.01
N ARG A 258 8.64 -30.05 -0.20
CA ARG A 258 9.74 -30.32 0.73
C ARG A 258 11.00 -30.76 0.01
N ASP A 259 10.85 -31.62 -1.00
CA ASP A 259 11.96 -32.21 -1.74
C ASP A 259 12.56 -31.24 -2.76
N VAL A 260 11.79 -30.27 -3.23
CA VAL A 260 12.25 -29.29 -4.23
C VAL A 260 13.42 -28.45 -3.72
N PHE A 261 13.54 -28.18 -2.42
CA PHE A 261 14.66 -27.40 -1.88
C PHE A 261 15.98 -28.17 -1.80
N SER A 262 15.98 -29.50 -2.02
CA SER A 262 17.20 -30.32 -1.97
C SER A 262 18.19 -30.03 -3.12
N VAL A 263 17.73 -29.41 -4.21
CA VAL A 263 18.57 -29.09 -5.38
C VAL A 263 19.32 -27.75 -5.25
N LEU A 264 19.00 -26.97 -4.21
CA LEU A 264 19.67 -25.69 -3.96
C LEU A 264 20.91 -25.89 -3.10
N THR A 265 21.95 -25.11 -3.38
CA THR A 265 23.06 -24.97 -2.44
C THR A 265 22.59 -24.23 -1.18
N SER A 266 23.36 -24.33 -0.09
CA SER A 266 23.07 -23.60 1.15
C SER A 266 22.98 -22.08 0.92
N GLU A 267 23.82 -21.54 0.02
CA GLU A 267 23.80 -20.12 -0.35
C GLU A 267 22.53 -19.75 -1.14
N GLU A 268 22.18 -20.53 -2.16
CA GLU A 268 20.96 -20.34 -2.95
C GLU A 268 19.71 -20.39 -2.06
N ASN A 269 19.64 -21.37 -1.16
CA ASN A 269 18.53 -21.55 -0.23
C ASN A 269 18.43 -20.36 0.75
N ALA A 270 19.56 -19.88 1.28
CA ALA A 270 19.60 -18.69 2.14
C ALA A 270 19.10 -17.44 1.40
N ILE A 271 19.51 -17.22 0.15
CA ILE A 271 19.07 -16.09 -0.67
C ILE A 271 17.57 -16.18 -0.97
N VAL A 272 17.07 -17.35 -1.36
CA VAL A 272 15.64 -17.58 -1.63
C VAL A 272 14.80 -17.34 -0.38
N LYS A 273 15.21 -17.89 0.77
CA LYS A 273 14.53 -17.70 2.05
C LYS A 273 14.51 -16.23 2.46
N MET A 274 15.66 -15.57 2.46
CA MET A 274 15.74 -14.14 2.81
C MET A 274 14.90 -13.27 1.87
N SER A 275 14.89 -13.56 0.57
CA SER A 275 14.16 -12.75 -0.42
C SER A 275 12.65 -13.00 -0.41
N LEU A 276 12.19 -14.25 -0.25
CA LEU A 276 10.78 -14.63 -0.44
C LEU A 276 10.02 -14.82 0.87
N VAL A 277 10.68 -15.31 1.92
CA VAL A 277 10.07 -15.57 3.23
C VAL A 277 10.28 -14.38 4.15
N ASP A 278 11.51 -13.89 4.24
CA ASP A 278 11.87 -12.81 5.17
C ASP A 278 11.75 -11.41 4.53
N HIS A 279 11.42 -11.34 3.24
CA HIS A 279 11.27 -10.11 2.45
C HIS A 279 12.45 -9.13 2.55
N VAL A 280 13.67 -9.64 2.70
CA VAL A 280 14.90 -8.85 2.77
C VAL A 280 15.24 -8.30 1.38
N PRO A 281 15.46 -6.98 1.21
CA PRO A 281 15.86 -6.40 -0.07
C PRO A 281 17.20 -6.96 -0.57
N GLY A 282 17.34 -7.11 -1.89
CA GLY A 282 18.54 -7.68 -2.54
C GLY A 282 19.86 -7.02 -2.11
N VAL A 283 19.86 -5.68 -2.02
CA VAL A 283 21.01 -4.90 -1.52
C VAL A 283 21.43 -5.34 -0.11
N LYS A 284 20.46 -5.62 0.77
CA LYS A 284 20.76 -6.02 2.16
C LYS A 284 21.21 -7.47 2.25
N ILE A 285 20.66 -8.37 1.42
CA ILE A 285 21.15 -9.74 1.27
C ILE A 285 22.61 -9.72 0.81
N GLY A 286 22.93 -8.88 -0.18
CA GLY A 286 24.29 -8.71 -0.69
C GLY A 286 25.26 -8.27 0.40
N GLN A 287 24.88 -7.29 1.22
CA GLN A 287 25.68 -6.87 2.38
C GLN A 287 25.91 -7.99 3.40
N LEU A 288 24.88 -8.81 3.68
CA LEU A 288 24.98 -9.89 4.67
C LEU A 288 25.85 -11.06 4.19
N LEU A 289 25.86 -11.32 2.89
CA LEU A 289 26.59 -12.43 2.27
C LEU A 289 27.92 -12.02 1.63
N GLY A 290 28.29 -10.73 1.68
CA GLY A 290 29.47 -10.22 1.00
C GLY A 290 29.38 -10.24 -0.54
N MET A 291 28.17 -10.13 -1.08
CA MET A 291 27.86 -10.17 -2.52
C MET A 291 27.39 -8.80 -3.03
N ARG A 292 27.59 -8.55 -4.33
CA ARG A 292 27.01 -7.38 -5.03
C ARG A 292 25.55 -7.63 -5.36
N ASP A 293 24.73 -6.57 -5.44
CA ASP A 293 23.28 -6.68 -5.66
C ASP A 293 22.89 -7.44 -6.94
N TYR A 294 23.65 -7.26 -8.03
CA TYR A 294 23.41 -8.01 -9.27
C TYR A 294 23.70 -9.51 -9.11
N GLN A 295 24.65 -9.91 -8.24
CA GLN A 295 24.96 -11.31 -7.97
C GLN A 295 23.80 -11.94 -7.20
N VAL A 296 23.25 -11.25 -6.21
CA VAL A 296 22.05 -11.70 -5.47
C VAL A 296 20.88 -11.90 -6.43
N THR A 297 20.65 -10.95 -7.34
CA THR A 297 19.57 -11.05 -8.34
C THR A 297 19.78 -12.27 -9.26
N ARG A 298 21.00 -12.48 -9.76
CA ARG A 298 21.34 -13.60 -10.64
C ARG A 298 21.22 -14.96 -9.93
N VAL A 299 21.72 -15.08 -8.70
CA VAL A 299 21.63 -16.31 -7.91
C VAL A 299 20.18 -16.62 -7.56
N ARG A 300 19.38 -15.60 -7.21
CA ARG A 300 17.95 -15.77 -6.97
C ARG A 300 17.21 -16.28 -8.21
N GLN A 301 17.45 -15.70 -9.38
CA GLN A 301 16.82 -16.16 -10.64
C GLN A 301 17.22 -17.60 -10.98
N SER A 302 18.50 -17.93 -10.86
CA SER A 302 19.03 -19.28 -11.05
C SER A 302 18.38 -20.29 -10.10
N ALA A 303 18.29 -19.96 -8.81
CA ALA A 303 17.68 -20.81 -7.80
C ALA A 303 16.18 -21.02 -8.06
N LEU A 304 15.44 -19.97 -8.45
CA LEU A 304 14.02 -20.08 -8.80
C LEU A 304 13.79 -21.01 -10.01
N GLU A 305 14.66 -20.96 -11.01
CA GLU A 305 14.55 -21.83 -12.18
C GLU A 305 14.85 -23.29 -11.83
N LYS A 306 15.83 -23.55 -10.95
CA LYS A 306 16.10 -24.89 -10.41
C LYS A 306 14.90 -25.45 -9.63
N LEU A 307 14.33 -24.62 -8.73
CA LEU A 307 13.16 -25.00 -7.95
C LEU A 307 11.97 -25.34 -8.87
N ARG A 308 11.71 -24.49 -9.88
CA ARG A 308 10.66 -24.71 -10.88
C ARG A 308 10.86 -26.02 -11.63
N SER A 309 12.07 -26.24 -12.15
CA SER A 309 12.41 -27.42 -12.95
C SER A 309 12.25 -28.70 -12.12
N ARG A 310 12.77 -28.70 -10.89
CA ARG A 310 12.64 -29.84 -9.97
C ARG A 310 11.19 -30.10 -9.57
N PHE A 311 10.40 -29.05 -9.34
CA PHE A 311 8.98 -29.19 -9.01
C PHE A 311 8.19 -29.84 -10.16
N LEU A 312 8.42 -29.41 -11.40
CA LEU A 312 7.76 -30.00 -12.58
C LEU A 312 8.18 -31.46 -12.80
N GLU A 313 9.47 -31.78 -12.57
CA GLU A 313 9.98 -33.16 -12.61
C GLU A 313 9.29 -34.04 -11.57
N LEU A 314 9.23 -33.60 -10.30
CA LEU A 314 8.56 -34.35 -9.24
C LEU A 314 7.06 -34.50 -9.50
N ALA A 315 6.41 -33.46 -10.00
CA ALA A 315 4.98 -33.48 -10.27
C ALA A 315 4.59 -34.43 -11.41
N SER A 316 5.42 -34.51 -12.44
CA SER A 316 5.23 -35.47 -13.54
C SER A 316 5.55 -36.91 -13.14
N THR A 317 6.60 -37.13 -12.35
CA THR A 317 7.08 -38.48 -11.99
C THR A 317 6.34 -39.10 -10.80
N THR A 318 6.17 -38.33 -9.71
CA THR A 318 5.66 -38.84 -8.42
C THR A 318 4.13 -38.74 -8.35
N ALA A 319 3.58 -37.61 -8.78
CA ALA A 319 2.15 -37.36 -8.74
C ALA A 319 1.42 -37.75 -10.04
N ARG A 320 2.17 -38.14 -11.10
CA ARG A 320 1.66 -38.43 -12.44
C ARG A 320 0.73 -37.34 -12.98
N LEU A 321 1.00 -36.09 -12.61
CA LEU A 321 0.22 -34.95 -13.06
C LEU A 321 0.77 -34.48 -14.40
N SER A 322 -0.11 -34.24 -15.35
CA SER A 322 0.24 -33.50 -16.56
C SER A 322 0.65 -32.08 -16.19
N HIS A 323 1.45 -31.43 -17.04
CA HIS A 323 1.83 -30.03 -16.85
C HIS A 323 0.60 -29.12 -16.64
N GLU A 324 -0.49 -29.39 -17.35
CA GLU A 324 -1.75 -28.66 -17.20
C GLU A 324 -2.41 -28.91 -15.84
N ALA A 325 -2.45 -30.16 -15.37
CA ALA A 325 -2.97 -30.47 -14.03
C ALA A 325 -2.13 -29.84 -12.91
N VAL A 326 -0.82 -29.72 -13.10
CA VAL A 326 0.06 -29.01 -12.16
C VAL A 326 -0.28 -27.52 -12.15
N LYS A 327 -0.41 -26.91 -13.34
CA LYS A 327 -0.79 -25.51 -13.49
C LYS A 327 -2.15 -25.22 -12.84
N SER A 328 -3.18 -26.01 -13.15
CA SER A 328 -4.51 -25.88 -12.54
C SER A 328 -4.48 -26.08 -11.02
N CYS A 329 -3.73 -27.06 -10.51
CA CYS A 329 -3.60 -27.23 -9.05
C CYS A 329 -2.88 -26.06 -8.38
N VAL A 330 -1.86 -25.50 -9.02
CA VAL A 330 -1.11 -24.34 -8.51
C VAL A 330 -1.99 -23.09 -8.55
N GLU A 331 -2.73 -22.85 -9.64
CA GLU A 331 -3.76 -21.81 -9.77
C GLU A 331 -4.81 -21.94 -8.68
N LEU A 332 -5.37 -23.13 -8.49
CA LEU A 332 -6.42 -23.37 -7.50
C LEU A 332 -5.91 -23.19 -6.06
N LEU A 333 -4.67 -23.59 -5.75
CA LEU A 333 -4.04 -23.34 -4.45
C LEU A 333 -3.71 -21.86 -4.21
N LEU A 334 -3.33 -21.15 -5.27
CA LEU A 334 -2.94 -19.74 -5.18
C LEU A 334 -4.18 -18.85 -5.16
N ASN A 335 -5.23 -19.11 -5.95
CA ASN A 335 -6.54 -18.46 -5.87
C ASN A 335 -7.11 -18.53 -4.44
N ARG A 336 -6.97 -19.69 -3.77
CA ARG A 336 -7.45 -19.86 -2.39
C ARG A 336 -6.65 -19.11 -1.33
N ARG A 337 -5.38 -18.78 -1.61
CA ARG A 337 -4.56 -17.91 -0.75
C ARG A 337 -4.64 -16.44 -1.16
N GLY A 338 -5.36 -16.12 -2.24
CA GLY A 338 -5.25 -14.83 -2.90
C GLY A 338 -3.82 -14.59 -3.38
N LEU A 339 -3.28 -15.46 -4.25
CA LEU A 339 -1.88 -15.44 -4.69
C LEU A 339 -1.67 -15.77 -6.19
N MET A 340 -2.69 -16.13 -6.98
CA MET A 340 -2.62 -16.08 -8.45
C MET A 340 -3.88 -15.50 -9.07
N VAL A 341 -3.67 -14.86 -10.22
CA VAL A 341 -4.62 -14.36 -11.21
C VAL A 341 -3.94 -14.64 -12.55
N GLU A 342 -4.67 -15.21 -13.50
CA GLU A 342 -4.22 -15.71 -14.82
C GLU A 342 -3.44 -14.71 -15.68
#